data_AF-A0A380KC26-F1
#
_entry.id   AF-A0A380KC26-F1
#
_cell.length_a   1.000
_cell.length_b   1.000
_cell.length_c   1.000
_cell.angle_alpha   90.00
_cell.angle_beta   90.00
_cell.angle_gamma   90.00
#
_symmetry.space_group_name_H-M   'P 1'
#
loop_
_entity.id
_entity.type
_entity.pdbx_description
1 polymer ?
#
loop_
_entity_poly.entity_id
_entity_poly.type
_entity_poly.pdbx_seq_one_letter_code
_entity_poly.pdbx_strand_id
1 'polypeptide(L)'
;MPEHFRYIDWIDVGKIYAEDMWNYDVYKEISAYKGPVLILHGDRDHTVPMRYAKRAQKAYANATLKVISGGGHEFFGQAFNQVLAEMNTFFEQEGLYK
;
A
#
# COMPACT_ATOMS: atom_id res chain seq x y z
N MET A 1 1.17 -20.10 -16.66
CA MET A 1 2.19 -19.99 -15.58
C MET A 1 2.31 -21.34 -14.88
N PRO A 2 3.46 -21.71 -14.26
CA PRO A 2 3.57 -22.88 -13.38
C PRO A 2 2.62 -22.78 -12.18
N GLU A 3 2.21 -23.91 -11.58
CA GLU A 3 1.29 -23.93 -10.42
C GLU A 3 1.86 -23.16 -9.21
N HIS A 4 3.17 -23.23 -9.01
CA HIS A 4 3.93 -22.39 -8.09
C HIS A 4 5.19 -21.88 -8.78
N PHE A 5 5.53 -20.62 -8.54
CA PHE A 5 6.76 -20.04 -9.05
C PHE A 5 7.31 -18.99 -8.08
N ARG A 6 8.60 -18.71 -8.23
CA ARG A 6 9.31 -17.73 -7.42
C ARG A 6 9.28 -16.37 -8.11
N TYR A 7 8.62 -15.42 -7.47
CA TYR A 7 8.58 -14.02 -7.84
C TYR A 7 9.63 -13.28 -7.00
N ILE A 8 10.45 -12.45 -7.66
CA ILE A 8 11.55 -11.67 -7.05
C ILE A 8 12.45 -12.48 -6.10
N ASP A 9 12.84 -13.71 -6.48
CA ASP A 9 13.81 -14.58 -5.78
C ASP A 9 13.49 -15.04 -4.34
N TRP A 10 12.48 -14.49 -3.67
CA TRP A 10 12.11 -14.88 -2.30
C TRP A 10 10.61 -14.95 -2.02
N ILE A 11 9.75 -14.59 -2.97
CA ILE A 11 8.29 -14.73 -2.81
C ILE A 11 7.81 -15.90 -3.64
N ASP A 12 7.36 -16.98 -2.98
CA ASP A 12 6.70 -18.09 -3.68
C ASP A 12 5.20 -17.75 -3.84
N VAL A 13 4.74 -17.67 -5.08
CA VAL A 13 3.35 -17.34 -5.45
C VAL A 13 2.73 -18.46 -6.26
N GLY A 14 1.41 -18.61 -6.12
CA GLY A 14 0.62 -19.56 -6.90
C GLY A 14 0.19 -18.99 -8.25
N LYS A 15 -0.08 -19.87 -9.21
CA LYS A 15 -0.58 -19.52 -10.55
C LYS A 15 -1.77 -18.55 -10.54
N ILE A 16 -2.77 -18.80 -9.68
CA ILE A 16 -4.01 -18.00 -9.62
C ILE A 16 -3.69 -16.54 -9.31
N TYR A 17 -2.78 -16.27 -8.37
CA TYR A 17 -2.37 -14.90 -8.05
C TYR A 17 -1.83 -14.16 -9.28
N ALA A 18 -0.99 -14.83 -10.07
CA ALA A 18 -0.36 -14.24 -11.25
C ALA A 18 -1.35 -14.03 -12.40
N GLU A 19 -2.23 -15.01 -12.62
CA GLU A 19 -3.24 -14.96 -13.69
C GLU A 19 -4.29 -13.90 -13.41
N ASP A 20 -4.78 -13.81 -12.17
CA ASP A 20 -5.73 -12.79 -11.76
C ASP A 20 -5.13 -11.39 -11.90
N MET A 21 -3.89 -11.19 -11.44
CA MET A 21 -3.24 -9.88 -11.48
C MET A 21 -2.84 -9.43 -12.90
N TRP A 22 -2.76 -10.33 -13.88
CA TRP A 22 -2.24 -10.01 -15.22
C TRP A 22 -3.02 -8.88 -15.92
N ASN A 23 -4.34 -8.89 -15.77
CA ASN A 23 -5.25 -7.90 -16.38
C ASN A 23 -6.07 -7.14 -15.33
N TYR A 24 -5.68 -7.20 -14.06
CA TYR A 24 -6.46 -6.59 -12.99
C TYR A 24 -6.28 -5.08 -12.95
N ASP A 25 -7.38 -4.35 -13.16
CA ASP A 25 -7.38 -2.90 -13.01
C ASP A 25 -7.63 -2.52 -11.54
N VAL A 26 -6.56 -2.61 -10.74
CA VAL A 26 -6.56 -2.24 -9.32
C VAL A 26 -7.12 -0.83 -9.12
N TYR A 27 -6.80 0.11 -10.01
CA TYR A 27 -7.21 1.51 -9.84
C TYR A 27 -8.70 1.71 -10.08
N LYS A 28 -9.27 0.99 -11.05
CA LYS A 28 -10.71 0.94 -11.23
C LYS A 28 -11.40 0.30 -10.03
N GLU A 29 -10.88 -0.81 -9.52
CA GLU A 29 -11.46 -1.47 -8.35
C GLU A 29 -11.50 -0.54 -7.14
N ILE A 30 -10.33 0.00 -6.74
CA ILE A 30 -10.22 0.79 -5.51
C ILE A 30 -11.04 2.08 -5.56
N SER A 31 -11.33 2.60 -6.76
CA SER A 31 -12.18 3.78 -6.95
C SER A 31 -13.63 3.60 -6.50
N ALA A 32 -14.09 2.34 -6.40
CA ALA A 32 -15.42 2.01 -5.88
C ALA A 32 -15.53 2.18 -4.36
N TYR A 33 -14.41 2.05 -3.62
CA TYR A 33 -14.41 2.24 -2.18
C TYR A 33 -14.60 3.72 -1.81
N LYS A 34 -15.61 4.01 -1.00
CA LYS A 34 -16.00 5.38 -0.60
C LYS A 34 -15.62 5.73 0.83
N GLY A 35 -15.13 4.77 1.61
CA GLY A 35 -14.66 5.02 2.96
C GLY A 35 -13.36 5.82 3.00
N PRO A 36 -12.94 6.25 4.20
CA PRO A 36 -11.66 6.90 4.43
C PRO A 36 -10.50 5.93 4.17
N VAL A 37 -9.42 6.42 3.56
CA VAL A 37 -8.22 5.63 3.25
C VAL A 37 -6.97 6.39 3.69
N LEU A 38 -6.12 5.73 4.47
CA LEU A 38 -4.75 6.15 4.71
C LEU A 38 -3.79 5.36 3.81
N ILE A 39 -2.98 6.07 3.04
CA ILE A 39 -1.88 5.50 2.26
C ILE A 39 -0.56 5.95 2.90
N LEU A 40 0.28 5.00 3.28
CA LEU A 40 1.60 5.25 3.86
C LEU A 40 2.66 4.81 2.84
N HIS A 41 3.59 5.71 2.49
CA HIS A 41 4.63 5.41 1.50
C HIS A 41 5.97 5.99 1.91
N GLY A 42 7.01 5.16 1.95
CA GLY A 42 8.37 5.59 2.31
C GLY A 42 9.08 6.29 1.16
N ASP A 43 9.68 7.45 1.39
CA ASP A 43 10.37 8.19 0.31
C ASP A 43 11.70 7.55 -0.15
N ARG A 44 12.18 6.53 0.56
CA ARG A 44 13.32 5.67 0.21
C ARG A 44 12.90 4.26 -0.18
N ASP A 45 11.62 4.04 -0.50
CA ASP A 45 11.17 2.78 -1.08
C ASP A 45 11.68 2.66 -2.53
N HIS A 46 12.65 1.76 -2.73
CA HIS A 46 13.21 1.43 -4.05
C HIS A 46 12.51 0.22 -4.71
N THR A 47 11.67 -0.51 -3.97
CA THR A 47 10.90 -1.65 -4.47
C THR A 47 9.62 -1.17 -5.16
N VAL A 48 8.91 -0.23 -4.54
CA VAL A 48 7.66 0.33 -5.07
C VAL A 48 7.80 1.85 -5.27
N PRO A 49 7.89 2.33 -6.52
CA PRO A 49 7.95 3.74 -6.83
C PRO A 49 6.77 4.57 -6.29
N MET A 50 7.07 5.72 -5.67
CA MET A 50 6.09 6.69 -5.13
C MET A 50 4.93 7.06 -6.08
N ARG A 51 5.15 6.98 -7.40
CA ARG A 51 4.08 7.23 -8.40
C ARG A 51 2.85 6.34 -8.20
N TYR A 52 3.02 5.12 -7.68
CA TYR A 52 1.92 4.18 -7.46
C TYR A 52 1.02 4.65 -6.31
N ALA A 53 1.59 5.10 -5.19
CA ALA A 53 0.84 5.71 -4.09
C ALA A 53 0.14 7.01 -4.52
N LYS A 54 0.82 7.88 -5.27
CA LYS A 54 0.20 9.09 -5.84
C LYS A 54 -0.96 8.78 -6.79
N ARG A 55 -0.85 7.71 -7.58
CA ARG A 55 -1.93 7.25 -8.46
C ARG A 55 -3.11 6.68 -7.66
N ALA A 56 -2.82 5.90 -6.61
CA ALA A 56 -3.85 5.37 -5.72
C ALA A 56 -4.59 6.49 -4.97
N GLN A 57 -3.88 7.49 -4.45
CA GLN A 57 -4.49 8.67 -3.82
C GLN A 57 -5.47 9.38 -4.74
N LYS A 58 -5.17 9.49 -6.04
CA LYS A 58 -6.07 10.09 -7.03
C LYS A 58 -7.27 9.20 -7.38
N ALA A 59 -7.14 7.88 -7.23
CA ALA A 59 -8.18 6.92 -7.60
C ALA A 59 -9.22 6.75 -6.49
N TYR A 60 -8.79 6.72 -5.23
CA TYR A 60 -9.69 6.71 -4.09
C TYR A 60 -10.45 8.03 -3.95
N ALA A 61 -11.72 7.95 -3.49
CA ALA A 61 -12.53 9.13 -3.26
C ALA A 61 -12.05 9.96 -2.05
N ASN A 62 -11.63 9.27 -0.97
CA ASN A 62 -11.30 9.87 0.32
C ASN A 62 -9.95 9.34 0.83
N ALA A 63 -8.85 9.67 0.15
CA ALA A 63 -7.52 9.17 0.52
C ALA A 63 -6.56 10.27 1.00
N THR A 64 -5.91 9.99 2.12
CA THR A 64 -4.77 10.75 2.65
C THR A 64 -3.49 9.98 2.37
N LEU A 65 -2.55 10.59 1.65
CA LEU A 65 -1.20 10.05 1.46
C LEU A 65 -0.24 10.68 2.48
N LYS A 66 0.38 9.84 3.32
CA LYS A 66 1.47 10.20 4.22
C LYS A 66 2.79 9.65 3.69
N VAL A 67 3.69 10.56 3.35
CA VAL A 67 5.04 10.23 2.93
C VAL A 67 5.94 10.16 4.15
N ILE A 68 6.55 9.00 4.37
CA ILE A 68 7.39 8.72 5.54
C ILE A 68 8.84 9.01 5.16
N SER A 69 9.38 10.11 5.71
CA SER A 69 10.74 10.55 5.45
C SER A 69 11.76 9.55 5.97
N GLY A 70 12.69 9.13 5.10
CA GLY A 70 13.65 8.09 5.39
C GLY A 70 13.08 6.66 5.39
N GLY A 71 11.77 6.50 5.15
CA GLY A 71 11.11 5.20 5.15
C GLY A 71 11.47 4.38 3.91
N GLY A 72 11.96 3.15 4.12
CA GLY A 72 12.11 2.14 3.07
C GLY A 72 10.83 1.33 2.88
N HIS A 73 10.90 0.32 2.00
CA HIS A 73 9.75 -0.54 1.65
C HIS A 73 9.05 -1.19 2.87
N GLU A 74 9.84 -1.61 3.86
CA GLU A 74 9.37 -2.33 5.04
C GLU A 74 9.25 -1.44 6.29
N PHE A 75 9.52 -0.13 6.16
CA PHE A 75 9.46 0.85 7.24
C PHE A 75 10.22 0.47 8.52
N PHE A 76 11.52 0.23 8.47
CA PHE A 76 12.30 -0.08 9.69
C PHE A 76 12.62 1.12 10.59
N GLY A 77 12.93 0.84 11.85
CA GLY A 77 13.48 1.82 12.79
C GLY A 77 12.52 2.96 13.09
N GLN A 78 12.97 4.21 12.95
CA GLN A 78 12.13 5.38 13.22
C GLN A 78 10.93 5.48 12.29
N ALA A 79 11.06 5.02 11.04
CA ALA A 79 9.96 5.00 10.08
C ALA A 79 8.81 4.09 10.56
N PHE A 80 9.13 2.97 11.23
CA PHE A 80 8.13 2.08 11.83
C PHE A 80 7.27 2.82 12.84
N ASN A 81 7.92 3.52 13.78
CA ASN A 81 7.24 4.26 14.83
C ASN A 81 6.38 5.40 14.26
N GLN A 82 6.88 6.07 13.22
CA GLN A 82 6.11 7.11 12.53
C GLN A 82 4.86 6.53 11.85
N VAL A 83 4.99 5.39 11.16
CA VAL A 83 3.86 4.69 10.54
C VAL A 83 2.81 4.31 11.58
N LEU A 84 3.22 3.75 12.74
CA LEU A 84 2.29 3.42 13.82
C LEU A 84 1.55 4.65 14.36
N ALA A 85 2.26 5.77 14.54
CA ALA A 85 1.64 7.01 14.99
C ALA A 85 0.61 7.52 13.98
N GLU A 86 0.93 7.52 12.68
CA GLU A 86 0.01 7.93 11.61
C GLU A 86 -1.22 7.01 11.52
N MET A 87 -1.03 5.69 11.68
CA MET A 87 -2.14 4.73 11.76
C MET A 87 -3.05 5.02 12.96
N ASN A 88 -2.47 5.27 14.13
CA ASN A 88 -3.25 5.56 15.33
C ASN A 88 -4.06 6.85 15.19
N THR A 89 -3.44 7.91 14.70
CA THR A 89 -4.12 9.18 14.40
C THR A 89 -5.28 8.97 13.43
N PHE A 90 -5.08 8.18 12.37
CA PHE A 90 -6.15 7.89 11.41
C PHE A 90 -7.31 7.13 12.07
N PHE A 91 -7.02 6.09 12.86
CA PHE A 91 -8.06 5.33 13.55
C PHE A 91 -8.82 6.16 14.59
N GLU A 92 -8.16 7.07 15.30
CA GLU A 92 -8.82 8.03 16.19
C GLU A 92 -9.75 8.99 15.42
N GLN A 93 -9.28 9.54 14.29
CA GLN A 93 -10.05 10.43 13.44
C GLN A 93 -11.30 9.76 12.87
N GLU A 94 -11.20 8.48 12.50
CA GLU A 94 -12.31 7.69 11.98
C GLU A 94 -13.18 7.04 13.09
N GLY A 95 -12.87 7.30 14.38
CA GLY A 95 -13.64 6.78 15.51
C GLY A 95 -13.55 5.25 15.69
N LEU A 96 -12.45 4.65 15.23
CA LEU A 96 -12.19 3.20 15.29
C LEU A 96 -11.52 2.76 16.60
N TYR A 97 -10.99 3.70 17.37
CA TYR A 97 -10.58 3.49 18.75
C TYR A 97 -11.63 4.02 19.74
N LYS A 98 -11.77 3.32 20.86
CA LYS A 98 -12.57 3.72 22.01
C LYS A 98 -11.67 4.23 23.12
#